data_AF-D2S1I7-F1
#
_entry.id   AF-D2S1I7-F1
#
_cell.length_a   1.000
_cell.length_b   1.000
_cell.length_c   1.000
_cell.angle_alpha   90.00
_cell.angle_beta   90.00
_cell.angle_gamma   90.00
#
_symmetry.space_group_name_H-M   'P 1'
#
loop_
_entity.id
_entity.type
_entity.pdbx_description
1 polymer ?
#
loop_
_entity_poly.entity_id
_entity_poly.type
_entity_poly.pdbx_seq_one_letter_code
_entity_poly.pdbx_strand_id
1 'polypeptide(L)'
;MAPYTPLRSPFRYFSDSRHDPLLTGLGVFIAYVIAQIATVVSLFYVIVGQVANAPPEFDRAVDPFASDILLSTIVFLVFSLGIGLFVVAAVMHYLSRTHGAVGTFGDALAVAGWAYAPNLLFYLPLQYLHARYSVEQQTFDGSDPQTLQREFEALQIDGGGAIPLFLLAITVVWSVYILANGIAATHEVDTSDAFRPAAIVGIGAFLFGIL
;
A
#
# COMPACT_ATOMS: atom_id res chain seq x y z
N MET A 1 -0.78 24.35 -15.84
CA MET A 1 -1.70 23.31 -16.34
C MET A 1 -1.80 22.25 -15.27
N ALA A 2 -3.00 21.75 -14.94
CA ALA A 2 -3.12 20.67 -13.96
C ALA A 2 -2.48 19.38 -14.55
N PRO A 3 -1.75 18.59 -13.74
CA PRO A 3 -1.17 17.34 -14.21
C PRO A 3 -2.28 16.38 -14.66
N TYR A 4 -2.08 15.74 -15.82
CA TYR A 4 -3.02 14.77 -16.38
C TYR A 4 -2.83 13.42 -15.68
N THR A 5 -3.74 13.07 -14.77
CA THR A 5 -3.65 11.83 -13.98
C THR A 5 -5.02 11.17 -13.82
N PRO A 6 -5.08 9.83 -13.58
CA PRO A 6 -6.35 9.14 -13.37
C PRO A 6 -6.96 9.43 -11.99
N LEU A 7 -6.31 10.19 -11.11
CA LEU A 7 -6.74 10.40 -9.73
C LEU A 7 -8.13 11.03 -9.60
N ARG A 8 -8.54 11.85 -10.58
CA ARG A 8 -9.84 12.52 -10.59
C ARG A 8 -10.76 12.02 -11.71
N SER A 9 -10.19 11.66 -12.85
CA SER A 9 -10.96 11.22 -14.03
C SER A 9 -10.32 9.99 -14.68
N PRO A 10 -10.36 8.82 -14.01
CA PRO A 10 -9.70 7.61 -14.50
C PRO A 10 -10.19 7.21 -15.89
N PHE A 11 -11.51 7.24 -16.13
CA PHE A 11 -12.08 6.85 -17.42
C PHE A 11 -11.46 7.64 -18.57
N ARG A 12 -11.41 8.98 -18.44
CA ARG A 12 -10.83 9.86 -19.45
C ARG A 12 -9.34 9.59 -19.66
N TYR A 13 -8.60 9.41 -18.56
CA TYR A 13 -7.16 9.11 -18.61
C TYR A 13 -6.88 7.84 -19.43
N PHE A 14 -7.60 6.75 -19.15
CA PHE A 14 -7.37 5.46 -19.80
C PHE A 14 -8.00 5.33 -21.20
N SER A 15 -8.99 6.15 -21.54
CA SER A 15 -9.54 6.21 -22.90
C SER A 15 -8.65 6.94 -23.92
N ASP A 16 -7.59 7.61 -23.44
CA ASP A 16 -6.75 8.47 -24.26
C ASP A 16 -5.47 7.75 -24.71
N SER A 17 -5.25 7.66 -26.02
CA SER A 17 -4.09 6.96 -26.61
C SER A 17 -2.77 7.75 -26.53
N ARG A 18 -2.75 8.90 -25.86
CA ARG A 18 -1.59 9.82 -25.83
C ARG A 18 -0.37 9.32 -25.05
N HIS A 19 -0.52 8.27 -24.23
CA HIS A 19 0.57 7.72 -23.42
C HIS A 19 0.42 6.21 -23.23
N ASP A 20 1.53 5.53 -22.93
CA ASP A 20 1.53 4.13 -22.53
C ASP A 20 1.04 4.01 -21.06
N PRO A 21 -0.21 3.53 -20.83
CA PRO A 21 -0.76 3.44 -19.49
C PRO A 21 -0.03 2.39 -18.63
N LEU A 22 0.57 1.36 -19.24
CA LEU A 22 1.25 0.28 -18.52
C LEU A 22 2.51 0.79 -17.85
N LEU A 23 3.38 1.49 -18.58
CA LEU A 23 4.62 2.04 -18.02
C LEU A 23 4.33 3.03 -16.88
N THR A 24 3.32 3.88 -17.04
CA THR A 24 2.95 4.85 -15.99
C THR A 24 2.33 4.16 -14.77
N GLY A 25 1.46 3.17 -14.95
CA GLY A 25 0.88 2.40 -13.87
C GLY A 25 1.93 1.61 -13.07
N LEU A 26 2.86 0.95 -13.76
CA LEU A 26 3.99 0.27 -13.11
C LEU A 26 4.91 1.25 -12.38
N GLY A 27 5.17 2.42 -12.97
CA GLY A 27 5.96 3.47 -12.33
C GLY A 27 5.36 3.94 -11.00
N VAL A 28 4.04 4.12 -10.95
CA VAL A 28 3.31 4.47 -9.72
C VAL A 28 3.39 3.35 -8.68
N PHE A 29 3.21 2.10 -9.10
CA PHE A 29 3.34 0.96 -8.20
C PHE A 29 4.75 0.83 -7.63
N ILE A 30 5.79 0.98 -8.45
CA ILE A 30 7.19 0.96 -8.00
C ILE A 30 7.46 2.10 -7.01
N ALA A 31 6.96 3.31 -7.28
CA ALA A 31 7.08 4.44 -6.37
C ALA A 31 6.38 4.16 -5.02
N TYR A 32 5.20 3.53 -5.05
CA TYR A 32 4.52 3.05 -3.85
C TYR A 32 5.37 2.05 -3.06
N VAL A 33 5.91 1.02 -3.71
CA VAL A 33 6.78 0.01 -3.06
C VAL A 33 8.00 0.68 -2.41
N ILE A 34 8.67 1.59 -3.10
CA ILE A 34 9.82 2.34 -2.55
C ILE A 34 9.40 3.18 -1.34
N ALA A 35 8.28 3.90 -1.43
CA ALA A 35 7.77 4.70 -0.31
C ALA A 35 7.38 3.84 0.89
N GLN A 36 6.82 2.66 0.66
CA GLN A 36 6.48 1.69 1.69
C GLN A 36 7.75 1.18 2.40
N ILE A 37 8.79 0.82 1.65
CA ILE A 37 10.09 0.41 2.22
C ILE A 37 10.69 1.55 3.05
N ALA A 38 10.69 2.77 2.54
CA ALA A 38 11.18 3.95 3.26
C ALA A 38 10.41 4.18 4.57
N THR A 39 9.08 3.96 4.56
CA THR A 39 8.22 4.07 5.74
C THR A 39 8.59 3.02 6.78
N VAL A 40 8.75 1.75 6.39
CA VAL A 40 9.13 0.65 7.30
C VAL A 40 10.50 0.92 7.91
N VAL A 41 11.50 1.26 7.10
CA VAL A 41 12.85 1.56 7.57
C VAL A 41 12.85 2.78 8.49
N SER A 42 12.13 3.84 8.13
CA SER A 42 12.07 5.05 8.96
C SER A 42 11.40 4.79 10.31
N LEU A 43 10.26 4.07 10.34
CA LEU A 43 9.58 3.76 11.60
C LEU A 43 10.42 2.84 12.48
N PHE A 44 11.14 1.88 11.90
CA PHE A 44 12.08 1.04 12.64
C PHE A 44 13.12 1.91 13.39
N TYR A 45 13.76 2.85 12.71
CA TYR A 45 14.74 3.74 13.36
C TYR A 45 14.11 4.68 14.39
N VAL A 46 12.88 5.14 14.17
CA VAL A 46 12.15 5.94 15.17
C VAL A 46 11.92 5.11 16.44
N ILE A 47 11.49 3.85 16.31
CA ILE A 47 11.26 2.94 17.44
C ILE A 47 12.56 2.66 18.20
N VAL A 48 13.63 2.29 17.51
CA VAL A 48 14.94 2.04 18.13
C VAL A 48 15.44 3.29 18.85
N GLY A 49 15.23 4.48 18.28
CA GLY A 49 15.58 5.75 18.90
C GLY A 49 14.80 6.08 20.18
N GLN A 50 13.69 5.41 20.46
CA GLN A 50 12.93 5.56 21.72
C GLN A 50 13.38 4.58 22.82
N VAL A 51 14.34 3.69 22.55
CA VAL A 51 14.86 2.76 23.56
C VAL A 51 15.84 3.50 24.48
N ALA A 52 15.48 3.61 25.75
CA ALA A 52 16.31 4.21 26.79
C ALA A 52 17.00 3.13 27.63
N ASN A 53 18.08 3.51 28.34
CA ASN A 53 18.81 2.64 29.28
C ASN A 53 19.35 1.32 28.69
N ALA A 54 19.51 1.26 27.36
CA ALA A 54 20.04 0.09 26.70
C ALA A 54 21.52 -0.14 27.06
N PRO A 55 21.95 -1.37 27.34
CA PRO A 55 23.35 -1.69 27.56
C PRO A 55 24.16 -1.47 26.26
N PRO A 56 25.48 -1.17 26.31
CA PRO A 56 26.31 -0.99 25.10
C PRO A 56 26.41 -2.22 24.18
N GLU A 57 25.92 -3.36 24.63
CA GLU A 57 25.79 -4.59 23.85
C GLU A 57 24.54 -4.59 22.96
N PHE A 58 23.51 -3.84 23.35
CA PHE A 58 22.27 -3.67 22.59
C PHE A 58 22.56 -3.04 21.23
N ASP A 59 23.23 -1.89 21.16
CA ASP A 59 23.53 -1.24 19.88
C ASP A 59 24.31 -2.16 18.93
N ARG A 60 25.24 -2.94 19.47
CA ARG A 60 26.02 -3.94 18.71
C ARG A 60 25.18 -5.14 18.26
N ALA A 61 24.14 -5.50 19.00
CA ALA A 61 23.21 -6.57 18.65
C ALA A 61 22.10 -6.08 17.70
N VAL A 62 21.71 -4.81 17.79
CA VAL A 62 20.67 -4.20 16.96
C VAL A 62 21.09 -4.12 15.52
N ASP A 63 22.33 -3.74 15.19
CA ASP A 63 22.77 -3.63 13.80
C ASP A 63 22.57 -4.92 12.97
N PRO A 64 23.11 -6.09 13.37
CA PRO A 64 22.90 -7.33 12.63
C PRO A 64 21.43 -7.79 12.67
N PHE A 65 20.76 -7.67 13.83
CA PHE A 65 19.35 -8.04 13.99
C PHE A 65 18.41 -7.20 13.12
N ALA A 66 18.63 -5.89 13.10
CA ALA A 66 17.92 -4.92 12.27
C ALA A 66 18.10 -5.27 10.80
N SER A 67 19.33 -5.60 10.38
CA SER A 67 19.60 -5.95 8.99
C SER A 67 18.86 -7.23 8.55
N ASP A 68 18.82 -8.26 9.39
CA ASP A 68 18.13 -9.53 9.09
C ASP A 68 16.60 -9.36 9.07
N ILE A 69 16.04 -8.66 10.06
CA ILE A 69 14.61 -8.41 10.13
C ILE A 69 14.14 -7.46 9.04
N LEU A 70 14.84 -6.35 8.81
CA LEU A 70 14.47 -5.41 7.77
C LEU A 70 14.59 -6.06 6.40
N LEU A 71 15.66 -6.81 6.12
CA LEU A 71 15.82 -7.50 4.85
C LEU A 71 14.70 -8.51 4.62
N SER A 72 14.43 -9.40 5.57
CA SER A 72 13.35 -10.39 5.45
C SER A 72 11.97 -9.73 5.31
N THR A 73 11.71 -8.68 6.06
CA THR A 73 10.47 -7.89 5.98
C THR A 73 10.32 -7.21 4.62
N ILE A 74 11.39 -6.55 4.11
CA ILE A 74 11.39 -5.88 2.81
C ILE A 74 11.20 -6.88 1.68
N VAL A 75 11.92 -8.01 1.72
CA VAL A 75 11.78 -9.08 0.72
C VAL A 75 10.35 -9.58 0.70
N PHE A 76 9.81 -9.98 1.86
CA PHE A 76 8.42 -10.42 1.97
C PHE A 76 7.43 -9.38 1.45
N LEU A 77 7.63 -8.11 1.81
CA LEU A 77 6.78 -6.99 1.39
C LEU A 77 6.80 -6.81 -0.13
N VAL A 78 7.98 -6.80 -0.75
CA VAL A 78 8.12 -6.64 -2.21
C VAL A 78 7.46 -7.81 -2.94
N PHE A 79 7.67 -9.04 -2.49
CA PHE A 79 7.05 -10.23 -3.09
C PHE A 79 5.52 -10.21 -2.93
N SER A 80 5.02 -9.95 -1.73
CA SER A 80 3.58 -9.90 -1.45
C SER A 80 2.87 -8.80 -2.23
N LEU A 81 3.46 -7.59 -2.30
CA LEU A 81 2.91 -6.49 -3.10
C LEU A 81 2.95 -6.81 -4.60
N GLY A 82 4.04 -7.40 -5.09
CA GLY A 82 4.15 -7.84 -6.47
C GLY A 82 3.06 -8.85 -6.83
N ILE A 83 2.88 -9.89 -6.02
CA ILE A 83 1.80 -10.87 -6.19
C ILE A 83 0.43 -10.18 -6.12
N GLY A 84 0.23 -9.29 -5.14
CA GLY A 84 -1.00 -8.52 -4.97
C GLY A 84 -1.39 -7.74 -6.23
N LEU A 85 -0.43 -7.03 -6.85
CA LEU A 85 -0.63 -6.33 -8.11
C LEU A 85 -1.15 -7.26 -9.22
N PHE A 86 -0.52 -8.43 -9.40
CA PHE A 86 -0.95 -9.40 -10.41
C PHE A 86 -2.31 -10.02 -10.09
N VAL A 87 -2.61 -10.28 -8.81
CA VAL A 87 -3.92 -10.78 -8.38
C VAL A 87 -5.01 -9.75 -8.67
N VAL A 88 -4.79 -8.47 -8.32
CA VAL A 88 -5.73 -7.38 -8.63
C VAL A 88 -5.96 -7.28 -10.13
N ALA A 89 -4.90 -7.25 -10.93
CA ALA A 89 -4.99 -7.20 -12.38
C ALA A 89 -5.76 -8.41 -12.95
N ALA A 90 -5.50 -9.62 -12.44
CA ALA A 90 -6.20 -10.84 -12.86
C ALA A 90 -7.68 -10.80 -12.51
N VAL A 91 -8.03 -10.46 -11.27
CA VAL A 91 -9.42 -10.33 -10.84
C VAL A 91 -10.15 -9.32 -11.72
N MET A 92 -9.56 -8.14 -11.93
CA MET A 92 -10.17 -7.13 -12.77
C MET A 92 -10.30 -7.56 -14.23
N HIS A 93 -9.28 -8.18 -14.81
CA HIS A 93 -9.30 -8.64 -16.20
C HIS A 93 -10.33 -9.74 -16.44
N TYR A 94 -10.33 -10.78 -15.60
CA TYR A 94 -11.16 -11.96 -15.84
C TYR A 94 -12.60 -11.77 -15.41
N LEU A 95 -12.87 -11.04 -14.32
CA LEU A 95 -14.24 -10.85 -13.84
C LEU A 95 -14.98 -9.71 -14.55
N SER A 96 -14.27 -8.79 -15.21
CA SER A 96 -14.91 -7.71 -15.99
C SER A 96 -15.18 -8.11 -17.45
N ARG A 97 -14.80 -9.33 -17.87
CA ARG A 97 -15.09 -9.84 -19.22
C ARG A 97 -16.56 -10.19 -19.36
N THR A 98 -17.35 -9.24 -19.84
CA THR A 98 -18.67 -9.48 -20.40
C THR A 98 -18.57 -9.79 -21.90
N HIS A 99 -19.69 -10.17 -22.53
CA HIS A 99 -19.70 -10.53 -23.96
C HIS A 99 -19.28 -9.33 -24.82
N GLY A 100 -18.05 -9.32 -25.32
CA GLY A 100 -17.52 -8.29 -26.21
C GLY A 100 -16.40 -7.42 -25.64
N ALA A 101 -15.94 -7.63 -24.40
CA ALA A 101 -14.84 -6.86 -23.82
C ALA A 101 -13.51 -7.07 -24.61
N VAL A 102 -12.84 -5.98 -25.00
CA VAL A 102 -11.66 -5.98 -25.88
C VAL A 102 -10.32 -5.72 -25.19
N GLY A 103 -10.32 -5.45 -23.88
CA GLY A 103 -9.12 -5.09 -23.11
C GLY A 103 -8.15 -6.25 -22.87
N THR A 104 -6.86 -5.93 -22.77
CA THR A 104 -5.78 -6.88 -22.49
C THR A 104 -5.48 -6.99 -20.99
N PHE A 105 -4.76 -8.03 -20.59
CA PHE A 105 -4.26 -8.15 -19.22
C PHE A 105 -3.27 -7.02 -18.88
N GLY A 106 -2.48 -6.54 -19.86
CA GLY A 106 -1.58 -5.40 -19.67
C GLY A 106 -2.33 -4.13 -19.30
N ASP A 107 -3.51 -3.91 -19.88
CA ASP A 107 -4.36 -2.77 -19.53
C ASP A 107 -4.89 -2.89 -18.10
N ALA A 108 -5.31 -4.09 -17.68
CA ALA A 108 -5.72 -4.32 -16.31
C ALA A 108 -4.57 -4.12 -15.31
N LEU A 109 -3.35 -4.53 -15.68
CA LEU A 109 -2.15 -4.32 -14.88
C LEU A 109 -1.78 -2.83 -14.77
N ALA A 110 -1.95 -2.07 -15.84
CA ALA A 110 -1.79 -0.62 -15.85
C ALA A 110 -2.74 0.08 -14.87
N VAL A 111 -4.03 -0.29 -14.92
CA VAL A 111 -5.07 0.25 -14.03
C VAL A 111 -4.81 -0.17 -12.58
N ALA A 112 -4.43 -1.42 -12.34
CA ALA A 112 -4.08 -1.93 -11.02
C ALA A 112 -2.89 -1.17 -10.40
N GLY A 113 -1.86 -0.87 -11.18
CA GLY A 113 -0.71 -0.08 -10.71
C GLY A 113 -1.12 1.32 -10.26
N TRP A 114 -1.99 1.99 -11.03
CA TRP A 114 -2.54 3.30 -10.65
C TRP A 114 -3.48 3.25 -9.44
N ALA A 115 -4.10 2.11 -9.14
CA ALA A 115 -4.93 1.95 -7.96
C ALA A 115 -4.14 2.01 -6.64
N TYR A 116 -2.80 1.95 -6.68
CA TYR A 116 -1.93 2.22 -5.53
C TYR A 116 -1.59 3.71 -5.36
N ALA A 117 -1.97 4.58 -6.28
CA ALA A 117 -1.70 6.02 -6.16
C ALA A 117 -2.36 6.67 -4.93
N PRO A 118 -3.61 6.33 -4.55
CA PRO A 118 -4.19 6.80 -3.29
C PRO A 118 -3.35 6.40 -2.07
N ASN A 119 -2.76 5.20 -2.07
CA ASN A 119 -1.88 4.76 -0.99
C ASN A 119 -0.61 5.61 -0.90
N LEU A 120 0.06 5.82 -2.04
CA LEU A 120 1.26 6.62 -2.12
C LEU A 120 1.03 8.08 -1.68
N LEU A 121 -0.10 8.68 -2.09
CA LEU A 121 -0.33 10.11 -1.92
C LEU A 121 -1.08 10.49 -0.65
N PHE A 122 -1.90 9.59 -0.12
CA PHE A 122 -2.81 9.88 0.99
C PHE A 122 -2.56 8.97 2.19
N TYR A 123 -2.63 7.65 1.99
CA TYR A 123 -2.54 6.70 3.11
C TYR A 123 -1.16 6.74 3.77
N LEU A 124 -0.08 6.49 3.00
CA LEU A 124 1.26 6.33 3.55
C LEU A 124 1.75 7.55 4.33
N PRO A 125 1.67 8.80 3.80
CA PRO A 125 2.15 9.96 4.54
C PRO A 125 1.39 10.17 5.85
N LEU A 126 0.07 10.03 5.84
CA LEU A 126 -0.76 10.24 7.03
C LEU A 126 -0.59 9.13 8.05
N GLN A 127 -0.50 7.89 7.59
CA GLN A 127 -0.23 6.72 8.43
C GLN A 127 1.16 6.81 9.08
N TYR A 128 2.18 7.24 8.32
CA TYR A 128 3.51 7.47 8.85
C TYR A 128 3.51 8.54 9.95
N LEU A 129 2.87 9.69 9.70
CA LEU A 129 2.79 10.76 10.69
C LEU A 129 2.06 10.32 11.97
N HIS A 130 0.95 9.59 11.82
CA HIS A 130 0.22 9.02 12.95
C HIS A 130 1.09 8.02 13.73
N ALA A 131 1.67 7.03 13.05
CA ALA A 131 2.51 6.01 13.68
C ALA A 131 3.73 6.64 14.38
N ARG A 132 4.40 7.58 13.72
CA ARG A 132 5.52 8.32 14.28
C ARG A 132 5.13 9.07 15.56
N TYR A 133 4.02 9.81 15.52
CA TYR A 133 3.52 10.53 16.69
C TYR A 133 3.20 9.58 17.85
N SER A 134 2.57 8.43 17.57
CA SER A 134 2.28 7.41 18.59
C SER A 134 3.55 6.83 19.21
N VAL A 135 4.59 6.58 18.40
CA VAL A 135 5.87 6.05 18.90
C VAL A 135 6.64 7.10 19.70
N GLU A 136 6.69 8.36 19.24
CA GLU A 136 7.39 9.46 19.93
C GLU A 136 6.78 9.79 21.32
N GLN A 137 5.57 9.32 21.61
CA GLN A 137 4.94 9.45 22.92
C GLN A 137 5.32 8.35 23.91
N GLN A 138 6.06 7.34 23.44
CA GLN A 138 6.45 6.18 24.22
C GLN A 138 7.96 6.20 24.46
N THR A 139 8.39 5.63 25.58
CA THR A 139 9.79 5.37 25.87
C THR A 139 9.89 3.91 26.27
N PHE A 140 10.78 3.19 25.63
CA PHE A 140 10.94 1.75 25.86
C PHE A 140 12.11 1.51 26.81
N ASP A 141 11.93 0.62 27.78
CA ASP A 141 13.01 0.27 28.69
C ASP A 141 13.88 -0.84 28.10
N GLY A 142 15.09 -0.46 27.69
CA GLY A 142 16.11 -1.38 27.17
C GLY A 142 16.91 -2.11 28.24
N SER A 143 16.63 -1.90 29.54
CA SER A 143 17.40 -2.51 30.64
C SER A 143 17.16 -4.02 30.79
N ASP A 144 15.97 -4.50 30.43
CA ASP A 144 15.59 -5.92 30.43
C ASP A 144 14.98 -6.33 29.06
N PRO A 145 15.63 -7.25 28.31
CA PRO A 145 15.12 -7.72 27.02
C PRO A 145 13.69 -8.29 27.06
N GLN A 146 13.29 -8.94 28.16
CA GLN A 146 11.94 -9.50 28.27
C GLN A 146 10.88 -8.43 28.47
N THR A 147 11.24 -7.32 29.11
CA THR A 147 10.36 -6.17 29.29
C THR A 147 10.22 -5.42 27.96
N LEU A 148 11.34 -5.17 27.28
CA LEU A 148 11.34 -4.55 25.94
C LEU A 148 10.50 -5.34 24.92
N GLN A 149 10.61 -6.67 24.91
CA GLN A 149 9.78 -7.52 24.04
C GLN A 149 8.28 -7.34 24.33
N ARG A 150 7.88 -7.36 25.60
CA ARG A 150 6.48 -7.18 26.02
C ARG A 150 5.94 -5.80 25.64
N GLU A 151 6.76 -4.76 25.74
CA GLU A 151 6.38 -3.40 25.32
C GLU A 151 6.18 -3.30 23.81
N PHE A 152 7.04 -3.93 23.00
CA PHE A 152 6.84 -3.99 21.55
C PHE A 152 5.61 -4.81 21.14
N GLU A 153 5.32 -5.92 21.83
CA GLU A 153 4.10 -6.69 21.62
C GLU A 153 2.85 -5.85 21.95
N ALA A 154 2.89 -5.05 23.01
CA ALA A 154 1.81 -4.14 23.36
C ALA A 154 1.60 -3.03 22.32
N LEU A 155 2.68 -2.47 21.76
CA LEU A 155 2.61 -1.47 20.68
C LEU A 155 1.86 -2.00 19.45
N GLN A 156 2.04 -3.27 19.09
CA GLN A 156 1.34 -3.89 17.96
C GLN A 156 -0.17 -3.98 18.18
N ILE A 157 -0.60 -4.18 19.43
CA ILE A 157 -2.02 -4.31 19.80
C ILE A 157 -2.69 -2.93 19.81
N ASP A 158 -2.00 -1.89 20.31
CA ASP A 158 -2.53 -0.52 20.40
C ASP A 158 -2.49 0.25 19.07
N GLY A 159 -1.76 -0.23 18.07
CA GLY A 159 -1.73 0.35 16.72
C GLY A 159 -3.09 0.34 15.99
N GLY A 160 -4.07 -0.42 16.50
CA GLY A 160 -5.42 -0.56 15.97
C GLY A 160 -6.36 0.58 16.37
N GLY A 161 -6.06 1.80 15.93
CA GLY A 161 -6.94 2.96 16.15
C GLY A 161 -8.02 3.15 15.08
N ALA A 162 -9.04 3.95 15.39
CA ALA A 162 -10.06 4.34 14.40
C ALA A 162 -9.47 5.17 13.24
N ILE A 163 -8.36 5.89 13.48
CA ILE A 163 -7.71 6.74 12.48
C ILE A 163 -7.12 5.91 11.33
N PRO A 164 -6.21 4.93 11.56
CA PRO A 164 -5.73 4.04 10.49
C PRO A 164 -6.85 3.38 9.69
N LEU A 165 -7.91 2.90 10.36
CA LEU A 165 -9.07 2.28 9.71
C LEU A 165 -9.82 3.25 8.80
N PHE A 166 -10.01 4.51 9.24
CA PHE A 166 -10.65 5.54 8.45
C PHE A 166 -9.82 5.94 7.23
N LEU A 167 -8.50 6.08 7.40
CA LEU A 167 -7.57 6.36 6.30
C LEU A 167 -7.59 5.21 5.27
N LEU A 168 -7.56 3.96 5.74
CA LEU A 168 -7.65 2.78 4.89
C LEU A 168 -8.98 2.75 4.12
N ALA A 169 -10.11 3.00 4.79
CA ALA A 169 -11.42 3.01 4.15
C ALA A 169 -11.52 4.03 3.01
N ILE A 170 -11.06 5.27 3.23
CA ILE A 170 -11.03 6.31 2.19
C ILE A 170 -10.17 5.89 1.01
N THR A 171 -8.98 5.35 1.32
CA THR A 171 -8.00 4.93 0.32
C THR A 171 -8.55 3.82 -0.55
N VAL A 172 -9.15 2.80 0.06
CA VAL A 172 -9.81 1.68 -0.63
C VAL A 172 -10.93 2.19 -1.53
N VAL A 173 -11.80 3.07 -1.05
CA VAL A 173 -12.89 3.63 -1.88
C VAL A 173 -12.33 4.37 -3.10
N TRP A 174 -11.24 5.12 -2.93
CA TRP A 174 -10.57 5.81 -4.03
C TRP A 174 -9.92 4.83 -5.01
N SER A 175 -9.25 3.79 -4.53
CA SER A 175 -8.68 2.74 -5.36
C SER A 175 -9.76 1.99 -6.16
N VAL A 176 -10.89 1.65 -5.54
CA VAL A 176 -12.06 1.06 -6.21
C VAL A 176 -12.59 1.97 -7.32
N TYR A 177 -12.67 3.28 -7.06
CA TYR A 177 -13.08 4.26 -8.08
C TYR A 177 -12.13 4.26 -9.29
N ILE A 178 -10.81 4.21 -9.06
CA ILE A 178 -9.80 4.13 -10.13
C ILE A 178 -9.92 2.80 -10.90
N LEU A 179 -10.02 1.68 -10.19
CA LEU A 179 -10.15 0.34 -10.78
C LEU A 179 -11.39 0.24 -11.67
N ALA A 180 -12.57 0.58 -11.15
CA ALA A 180 -13.82 0.45 -11.88
C ALA A 180 -13.85 1.31 -13.15
N ASN A 181 -13.46 2.59 -13.04
CA ASN A 181 -13.49 3.51 -14.18
C ASN A 181 -12.35 3.26 -15.18
N GLY A 182 -11.17 2.85 -14.70
CA GLY A 182 -10.05 2.52 -15.58
C GLY A 182 -10.28 1.24 -16.37
N ILE A 183 -10.86 0.22 -15.74
CA ILE A 183 -11.21 -1.03 -16.44
C ILE A 183 -12.36 -0.80 -17.41
N ALA A 184 -13.38 -0.03 -17.04
CA ALA A 184 -14.46 0.35 -17.95
C ALA A 184 -13.93 1.00 -19.23
N ALA A 185 -12.97 1.93 -19.11
CA ALA A 185 -12.35 2.59 -20.26
C ALA A 185 -11.47 1.66 -21.11
N THR A 186 -10.66 0.81 -20.48
CA THR A 186 -9.70 -0.05 -21.21
C THR A 186 -10.32 -1.31 -21.79
N HIS A 187 -11.40 -1.81 -21.20
CA HIS A 187 -12.09 -3.03 -21.65
C HIS A 187 -13.36 -2.73 -22.44
N GLU A 188 -13.70 -1.45 -22.62
CA GLU A 188 -14.92 -0.97 -23.29
C GLU A 188 -16.20 -1.57 -22.70
N VAL A 189 -16.25 -1.66 -21.38
CA VAL A 189 -17.42 -2.16 -20.63
C VAL A 189 -18.07 -1.05 -19.83
N ASP A 190 -19.34 -1.23 -19.49
CA ASP A 190 -20.04 -0.30 -18.61
C ASP A 190 -19.38 -0.26 -17.22
N THR A 191 -19.32 0.92 -16.62
CA THR A 191 -18.72 1.09 -15.29
C THR A 191 -19.42 0.26 -14.21
N SER A 192 -20.71 0.00 -14.36
CA SER A 192 -21.46 -0.90 -13.47
C SER A 192 -20.93 -2.33 -13.47
N ASP A 193 -20.45 -2.81 -14.63
CA ASP A 193 -19.93 -4.17 -14.80
C ASP A 193 -18.53 -4.28 -14.21
N ALA A 194 -17.69 -3.26 -14.40
CA ALA A 194 -16.36 -3.17 -13.80
C ALA A 194 -16.39 -2.87 -12.28
N PHE A 195 -17.47 -2.29 -11.76
CA PHE A 195 -17.58 -1.93 -10.35
C PHE A 195 -17.60 -3.14 -9.42
N ARG A 196 -18.31 -4.22 -9.79
CA ARG A 196 -18.41 -5.43 -8.94
C ARG A 196 -17.04 -6.06 -8.65
N PRO A 197 -16.19 -6.38 -9.64
CA PRO A 197 -14.87 -6.92 -9.35
C PRO A 197 -13.98 -5.92 -8.61
N ALA A 198 -14.08 -4.61 -8.92
CA ALA A 198 -13.35 -3.59 -8.16
C ALA A 198 -13.76 -3.60 -6.68
N ALA A 199 -15.06 -3.72 -6.37
CA ALA A 199 -15.56 -3.81 -5.01
C ALA A 199 -15.08 -5.08 -4.29
N ILE A 200 -14.99 -6.23 -4.98
CA ILE A 200 -14.40 -7.47 -4.42
C ILE A 200 -12.95 -7.24 -4.03
N VAL A 201 -12.16 -6.63 -4.93
CA VAL A 201 -10.77 -6.25 -4.65
C VAL A 201 -10.70 -5.32 -3.45
N GLY A 202 -11.55 -4.28 -3.41
CA GLY A 202 -11.59 -3.30 -2.32
C GLY A 202 -11.96 -3.92 -0.96
N ILE A 203 -12.91 -4.85 -0.93
CA ILE A 203 -13.27 -5.57 0.30
C ILE A 203 -12.12 -6.45 0.76
N GLY A 204 -11.49 -7.20 -0.15
CA GLY A 204 -10.32 -8.01 0.16
C GLY A 204 -9.17 -7.15 0.72
N ALA A 205 -8.86 -6.05 0.03
CA ALA A 205 -7.89 -5.05 0.44
C ALA A 205 -8.13 -4.55 1.87
N PHE A 206 -9.36 -4.14 2.16
CA PHE A 206 -9.74 -3.61 3.46
C PHE A 206 -9.61 -4.66 4.57
N LEU A 207 -10.10 -5.88 4.34
CA LEU A 207 -10.09 -6.95 5.34
C LEU A 207 -8.68 -7.44 5.69
N PHE A 208 -7.80 -7.50 4.70
CA PHE A 208 -6.44 -7.97 4.90
C PHE A 208 -5.42 -6.84 5.14
N GLY A 209 -5.85 -5.58 5.05
CA GLY A 209 -4.95 -4.42 5.11
C GLY A 209 -3.95 -4.40 3.95
N ILE A 210 -4.31 -4.98 2.80
CA ILE A 210 -3.47 -5.13 1.61
C ILE A 210 -4.05 -4.33 0.43
N LEU A 211 -3.87 -3.02 0.45
CA LEU A 211 -3.77 -2.19 -0.76
C LEU A 211 -3.49 -0.77 -0.34
#